data_AF-A0A8S9JN29-F1
#
_entry.id   AF-A0A8S9JN29-F1
#
_cell.length_a   1.000
_cell.length_b   1.000
_cell.length_c   1.000
_cell.angle_alpha   90.00
_cell.angle_beta   90.00
_cell.angle_gamma   90.00
#
_symmetry.space_group_name_H-M   'P 1'
#
loop_
_entity.id
_entity.type
_entity.pdbx_description
1 polymer ?
#
loop_
_entity_poly.entity_id
_entity_poly.type
_entity_poly.pdbx_seq_one_letter_code
_entity_poly.pdbx_strand_id
1 'polypeptide(L)' 'SSFFFQSIIYFIWRERNLRIFTSVSSLLSVFHLALDRLLRDRRLSFPTPSPASPSLLQLYFAFYRLP' A
#
# COMPACT_ATOMS: atom_id res chain seq x y z
N SER A 1 -4.91 5.09 12.07
CA SER A 1 -6.33 5.09 11.65
C SER A 1 -6.64 5.82 10.35
N SER A 2 -5.99 6.96 10.01
CA SER A 2 -6.35 7.77 8.83
C SER A 2 -6.39 6.98 7.49
N PHE A 3 -5.41 6.08 7.27
CA PHE A 3 -5.28 5.34 6.01
C PHE A 3 -6.45 4.39 5.69
N PHE A 4 -7.10 3.84 6.71
CA PHE A 4 -8.21 2.90 6.54
C PHE A 4 -9.44 3.61 5.95
N PHE A 5 -9.78 4.76 6.52
CA PHE A 5 -10.86 5.61 6.02
C PHE A 5 -10.58 6.12 4.60
N GLN A 6 -9.34 6.57 4.34
CA GLN A 6 -8.96 7.01 3.01
C GLN A 6 -9.10 5.89 1.97
N SER A 7 -8.74 4.66 2.33
CA SER A 7 -8.86 3.48 1.45
C SER A 7 -10.33 3.13 1.18
N ILE A 8 -11.19 3.17 2.21
CA ILE A 8 -12.63 2.93 2.07
C ILE A 8 -13.26 3.98 1.14
N ILE A 9 -13.01 5.27 1.40
CA ILE A 9 -13.56 6.38 0.62
C ILE A 9 -13.14 6.25 -0.85
N TYR A 10 -11.85 5.95 -1.10
CA TYR A 10 -11.33 5.74 -2.45
C TYR A 10 -12.05 4.59 -3.18
N PHE A 11 -12.21 3.44 -2.53
CA PHE A 11 -12.86 2.30 -3.16
C PHE A 11 -14.35 2.54 -3.44
N ILE A 12 -15.08 3.22 -2.54
CA ILE A 12 -16.48 3.61 -2.76
C ILE A 12 -16.60 4.58 -3.94
N TRP A 13 -15.74 5.59 -3.97
CA TRP A 13 -15.70 6.54 -5.09
C TRP A 13 -15.41 5.82 -6.42
N ARG A 14 -14.43 4.91 -6.43
CA ARG A 14 -14.08 4.12 -7.62
C ARG A 14 -15.22 3.22 -8.09
N GLU A 15 -15.91 2.52 -7.18
CA GLU A 15 -17.13 1.73 -7.50
C GLU A 15 -18.17 2.58 -8.21
N ARG A 16 -18.50 3.73 -7.60
CA ARG A 16 -19.56 4.60 -8.10
C ARG A 16 -19.22 5.13 -9.50
N ASN A 17 -17.97 5.54 -9.72
CA ASN A 17 -17.52 5.98 -11.04
C ASN A 17 -17.57 4.86 -12.07
N LEU A 18 -17.09 3.66 -11.74
CA LEU A 18 -17.16 2.51 -12.65
C LEU A 18 -18.60 2.15 -13.01
N ARG A 19 -19.53 2.23 -12.05
CA ARG A 19 -20.95 1.95 -12.29
C ARG A 19 -21.61 2.91 -13.28
N ILE A 20 -21.21 4.18 -13.29
CA ILE A 20 -21.74 5.16 -14.26
C ILE A 20 -21.48 4.69 -15.70
N PHE A 21 -20.31 4.10 -15.94
CA PHE A 21 -19.90 3.68 -17.29
C PHE A 21 -20.26 2.23 -17.63
N THR A 22 -20.41 1.35 -16.62
CA THR A 22 -20.61 -0.09 -16.85
C THR A 22 -22.01 -0.59 -16.49
N SER A 23 -22.76 0.14 -15.65
CA SER A 23 -24.03 -0.31 -15.05
C SER A 23 -23.95 -1.65 -14.32
N VAL A 24 -22.74 -2.18 -14.07
CA VAL A 24 -22.52 -3.44 -13.37
C VAL A 24 -22.17 -3.16 -11.91
N SER A 25 -22.86 -3.85 -11.00
CA SER A 25 -22.52 -3.83 -9.59
C SER A 25 -21.49 -4.90 -9.26
N SER A 26 -20.39 -4.44 -8.68
CA SER A 26 -19.34 -5.25 -8.08
C SER A 26 -19.87 -5.99 -6.84
N LEU A 27 -19.51 -7.26 -6.65
CA LEU A 27 -19.86 -7.98 -5.42
C LEU A 27 -19.11 -7.40 -4.23
N LEU A 28 -19.81 -7.27 -3.10
CA LEU A 28 -19.23 -6.78 -1.84
C LEU A 28 -18.03 -7.63 -1.39
N SER A 29 -18.01 -8.92 -1.68
CA SER A 29 -16.88 -9.82 -1.40
C SER A 29 -15.60 -9.42 -2.14
N VAL A 30 -15.71 -8.96 -3.39
CA VAL A 30 -14.58 -8.48 -4.20
C VAL A 30 -14.04 -7.17 -3.62
N PHE A 31 -14.93 -6.29 -3.15
CA PHE A 31 -14.57 -5.07 -2.45
C PHE A 31 -13.80 -5.37 -1.16
N HIS A 32 -14.31 -6.27 -0.30
CA HIS A 32 -13.64 -6.65 0.93
C HIS A 32 -12.26 -7.27 0.67
N LEU A 33 -12.15 -8.18 -0.29
CA LEU A 33 -10.89 -8.81 -0.66
C LEU A 33 -9.84 -7.78 -1.14
N ALA A 34 -10.25 -6.83 -1.98
CA ALA A 34 -9.36 -5.81 -2.52
C ALA A 34 -8.90 -4.83 -1.43
N LEU A 35 -9.80 -4.45 -0.52
CA LEU A 35 -9.49 -3.61 0.63
C LEU A 35 -8.52 -4.34 1.58
N ASP A 36 -8.78 -5.62 1.91
CA ASP A 36 -7.93 -6.40 2.81
C ASP A 36 -6.53 -6.60 2.25
N ARG A 37 -6.42 -6.87 0.94
CA ARG A 37 -5.14 -6.92 0.21
C ARG A 37 -4.40 -5.59 0.30
N LEU A 38 -5.06 -4.46 0.01
CA LEU A 38 -4.42 -3.15 0.05
C LEU A 38 -3.91 -2.80 1.45
N LEU A 39 -4.66 -3.14 2.50
CA LEU A 39 -4.23 -2.92 3.89
C LEU A 39 -3.07 -3.82 4.29
N ARG A 40 -3.07 -5.08 3.85
CA ARG A 40 -1.97 -6.02 4.09
C ARG A 40 -0.71 -5.60 3.33
N ASP A 41 -0.83 -5.26 2.05
CA ASP A 41 0.29 -4.76 1.24
C ASP A 41 0.87 -3.48 1.84
N ARG A 42 0.03 -2.58 2.38
CA ARG A 42 0.47 -1.38 3.10
C ARG A 42 1.16 -1.66 4.44
N ARG A 43 0.80 -2.75 5.12
CA ARG A 43 1.46 -3.20 6.36
C ARG A 43 2.77 -3.94 6.07
N LEU A 44 2.82 -4.68 4.97
CA LEU A 44 3.97 -5.46 4.53
C LEU A 44 4.95 -4.63 3.69
N SER A 45 4.53 -3.47 3.19
CA SER A 45 5.45 -2.54 2.55
C SER A 45 6.39 -2.01 3.63
N PHE A 46 7.65 -2.39 3.50
CA PHE A 46 8.72 -1.79 4.28
C PHE A 46 8.67 -0.28 4.05
N PRO A 47 8.67 0.53 5.11
CA PRO A 47 8.81 1.97 4.94
C PRO A 47 10.08 2.20 4.13
N THR A 48 9.98 3.04 3.09
CA THR A 48 11.16 3.44 2.33
C THR A 48 12.19 3.93 3.33
N PRO A 49 13.44 3.42 3.28
CA PRO A 49 14.48 3.86 4.18
C PRO A 49 14.55 5.39 4.14
N SER A 50 14.52 6.03 5.32
CA SER A 50 14.65 7.50 5.41
C SER A 50 15.88 7.95 4.62
N PRO A 51 15.89 9.14 3.98
CA PRO A 51 17.11 9.66 3.35
C PRO A 51 18.28 9.80 4.35
N ALA A 52 18.00 9.81 5.66
CA ALA A 52 18.99 9.76 6.73
C ALA A 52 19.44 8.33 7.11
N SER A 53 18.84 7.29 6.54
CA SER A 53 19.23 5.90 6.79
C SER A 53 20.46 5.52 5.95
N PRO A 54 21.42 4.76 6.51
CA PRO A 54 22.61 4.37 5.79
C PRO A 54 22.22 3.45 4.62
N SER A 55 22.82 3.70 3.46
CA SER A 55 22.62 2.82 2.31
C SER A 55 23.14 1.40 2.62
N LEU A 56 22.59 0.38 1.96
CA LEU A 56 23.08 -1.00 2.12
C LEU A 56 24.57 -1.11 1.79
N LEU A 57 25.07 -0.30 0.85
CA LEU A 57 26.48 -0.21 0.48
C LEU A 57 27.32 0.44 1.59
N GLN A 58 26.79 1.46 2.27
CA GLN A 58 27.44 2.06 3.44
C GLN A 58 27.50 1.08 4.62
N LEU A 59 26.46 0.27 4.83
CA LEU A 59 26.49 -0.82 5.82
C LEU A 59 27.50 -1.90 5.43
N TYR A 60 27.55 -2.32 4.16
CA TYR A 60 28.54 -3.27 3.67
C TYR A 60 29.96 -2.78 3.96
N PHE A 61 30.31 -1.53 3.61
CA PHE A 61 31.62 -0.99 3.93
C PHE A 61 31.87 -0.80 5.43
N ALA A 62 30.84 -0.56 6.24
CA ALA A 62 31.00 -0.49 7.69
C ALA A 62 31.34 -1.87 8.30
N PHE A 63 30.68 -2.93 7.84
CA PHE A 63 30.92 -4.30 8.34
C PHE A 63 32.20 -4.93 7.78
N TYR A 64 32.52 -4.63 6.52
CA TYR A 64 33.69 -5.15 5.83
C TYR A 64 34.83 -4.13 5.75
N ARG A 65 34.87 -3.15 6.67
CA ARG A 65 36.02 -2.26 6.79
C ARG A 65 37.25 -3.11 7.09
N LEU A 66 38.02 -3.40 6.04
CA LEU A 66 39.34 -4.00 6.14
C LEU A 66 40.23 -3.06 6.97
N PRO A 67 41.09 -3.61 7.86
CA PRO A 67 42.00 -2.84 8.70
C PRO A 67 42.93 -1.92 7.90
#